data_AF-A0A956VU54-F1
#
_entry.id   AF-A0A956VU54-F1
#
_cell.length_a   1.000
_cell.length_b   1.000
_cell.length_c   1.000
_cell.angle_alpha   90.00
_cell.angle_beta   90.00
_cell.angle_gamma   90.00
#
_symmetry.space_group_name_H-M   'P 1'
#
loop_
_entity.id
_entity.type
_entity.pdbx_description
1 polymer ?
#
loop_
_entity_poly.entity_id
_entity_poly.type
_entity_poly.pdbx_seq_one_letter_code
_entity_poly.pdbx_strand_id
1 'polypeptide(L)'
;AQAIMSINAVKACEIGEGIANAAKPGSQVQDVILPADAWERRKWERETNRAGGIEAGMTNGEDIVIRGFIKPIATVPKRLQTADLLTGEETTAFYERSDVAVVPAAGVIGEAMVAIVLAGAVLDKFGGDHVAEMRRNFEAFEATVGPREGQPA
;
A
#
# COMPACT_ATOMS: atom_id res chain seq x y z
N ALA A 1 -0.97 4.93 -3.59
CA ALA A 1 0.35 5.49 -3.94
C ALA A 1 0.65 6.81 -3.23
N GLN A 2 -0.16 7.87 -3.46
CA GLN A 2 0.08 9.22 -2.91
C GLN A 2 0.41 9.24 -1.41
N ALA A 3 -0.41 8.58 -0.58
CA ALA A 3 -0.26 8.55 0.88
C ALA A 3 1.08 7.96 1.36
N ILE A 4 1.61 6.95 0.67
CA ILE A 4 2.93 6.39 0.99
C ILE A 4 4.05 7.30 0.48
N MET A 5 3.92 7.81 -0.75
CA MET A 5 4.91 8.72 -1.35
C MET A 5 5.04 10.05 -0.62
N SER A 6 4.01 10.50 0.10
CA SER A 6 4.05 11.72 0.90
C SER A 6 4.79 11.57 2.23
N ILE A 7 5.10 10.34 2.66
CA ILE A 7 5.90 10.12 3.88
C ILE A 7 7.31 10.65 3.63
N ASN A 8 7.82 11.42 4.60
CA ASN A 8 9.15 11.99 4.52
C ASN A 8 10.19 10.92 4.16
N ALA A 9 11.04 11.26 3.19
CA ALA A 9 12.10 10.40 2.66
C ALA A 9 11.68 9.17 1.86
N VAL A 10 10.38 8.88 1.70
CA VAL A 10 9.95 7.90 0.70
C VAL A 10 10.21 8.45 -0.70
N LYS A 11 10.85 7.64 -1.54
CA LYS A 11 11.25 7.99 -2.92
C LYS A 11 10.59 7.14 -3.99
N ALA A 12 10.04 5.98 -3.64
CA ALA A 12 9.23 5.14 -4.51
C ALA A 12 8.26 4.31 -3.66
N CYS A 13 7.23 3.77 -4.29
CA CYS A 13 6.36 2.76 -3.70
C CYS A 13 5.91 1.75 -4.74
N GLU A 14 5.61 0.52 -4.30
CA GLU A 14 5.02 -0.52 -5.13
C GLU A 14 3.87 -1.21 -4.39
N ILE A 15 2.99 -1.85 -5.16
CA ILE A 15 1.89 -2.68 -4.68
C ILE A 15 2.21 -4.13 -5.07
N GLY A 16 2.06 -5.07 -4.14
CA GLY A 16 2.41 -6.47 -4.34
C GLY A 16 3.87 -6.65 -4.77
N GLU A 17 4.08 -7.44 -5.83
CA GLU A 17 5.37 -7.60 -6.50
C GLU A 17 5.55 -6.62 -7.67
N GLY A 18 5.02 -5.40 -7.58
CA GLY A 18 4.90 -4.46 -8.72
C GLY A 18 6.17 -4.29 -9.57
N ILE A 19 7.32 -4.00 -8.97
CA ILE A 19 8.58 -3.84 -9.72
C ILE A 19 9.03 -5.15 -10.34
N ALA A 20 8.96 -6.26 -9.61
CA ALA A 20 9.36 -7.57 -10.11
C ALA A 20 8.43 -8.09 -11.22
N ASN A 21 7.13 -7.81 -11.12
CA ASN A 21 6.12 -8.19 -12.10
C ASN A 21 6.27 -7.42 -13.41
N ALA A 22 6.73 -6.17 -13.39
CA ALA A 22 6.98 -5.39 -14.60
C ALA A 22 8.04 -6.03 -15.54
N ALA A 23 8.88 -6.92 -15.01
CA ALA A 23 9.90 -7.64 -15.78
C ALA A 23 9.47 -9.07 -16.20
N LYS A 24 8.24 -9.51 -15.89
CA LYS A 24 7.75 -10.87 -16.12
C LYS A 24 6.65 -10.89 -17.19
N PRO A 25 6.46 -12.01 -17.91
CA PRO A 25 5.33 -12.17 -18.82
C PRO A 25 4.00 -12.24 -18.07
N GLY A 26 2.91 -11.89 -18.76
CA GLY A 26 1.54 -11.90 -18.21
C GLY A 26 1.17 -13.22 -17.52
N SER A 27 1.59 -14.36 -18.08
CA SER A 27 1.32 -15.69 -17.52
C SER A 27 1.95 -15.95 -16.13
N GLN A 28 2.87 -15.10 -15.67
CA GLN A 28 3.56 -15.26 -14.39
C GLN A 28 3.22 -14.19 -13.35
N VAL A 29 2.36 -13.21 -13.70
CA VAL A 29 2.05 -12.07 -12.82
C VAL A 29 0.60 -12.02 -12.38
N GLN A 30 -0.30 -12.69 -13.10
CA GLN A 30 -1.70 -12.75 -12.71
C GLN A 30 -1.91 -13.68 -11.52
N ASP A 31 -2.97 -13.40 -10.76
CA ASP A 31 -3.42 -14.22 -9.65
C ASP A 31 -4.66 -15.00 -10.07
N VAL A 32 -4.56 -16.33 -10.08
CA VAL A 32 -5.65 -17.21 -10.52
C VAL A 32 -6.75 -17.21 -9.47
N ILE A 33 -7.99 -16.95 -9.88
CA ILE A 33 -9.17 -17.10 -9.04
C ILE A 33 -9.51 -18.59 -8.93
N LEU A 34 -9.56 -19.09 -7.71
CA LEU A 34 -9.86 -20.49 -7.42
C LEU A 34 -11.34 -20.81 -7.62
N PRO A 35 -11.69 -22.04 -8.00
CA PRO A 35 -13.07 -22.51 -8.04
C PRO A 35 -13.67 -22.63 -6.62
N ALA A 36 -15.00 -22.62 -6.53
CA ALA A 36 -15.72 -22.53 -5.26
C ALA A 36 -15.46 -23.66 -4.25
N ASP A 37 -15.13 -24.84 -4.76
CA ASP A 37 -14.77 -26.02 -3.98
C ASP A 37 -13.33 -25.99 -3.42
N ALA A 38 -12.49 -25.08 -3.93
CA ALA A 38 -11.12 -24.87 -3.49
C ALA A 38 -10.93 -23.62 -2.62
N TRP A 39 -12.02 -22.93 -2.27
CA TRP A 39 -11.95 -21.80 -1.33
C TRP A 39 -11.78 -22.30 0.11
N GLU A 40 -10.86 -21.70 0.85
CA GLU A 40 -10.61 -22.06 2.25
C GLU A 40 -11.03 -20.94 3.20
N ARG A 41 -10.71 -19.69 2.83
CA ARG A 41 -10.86 -18.51 3.69
C ARG A 41 -12.06 -17.67 3.31
N ARG A 42 -12.31 -17.49 2.01
CA ARG A 42 -13.35 -16.58 1.50
C ARG A 42 -13.76 -16.91 0.07
N LYS A 43 -14.88 -16.33 -0.35
CA LYS A 43 -15.35 -16.43 -1.74
C LYS A 43 -14.39 -15.73 -2.69
N TRP A 44 -14.19 -16.32 -3.87
CA TRP A 44 -13.28 -15.83 -4.92
C TRP A 44 -11.82 -15.71 -4.46
N GLU A 45 -11.37 -16.64 -3.62
CA GLU A 45 -9.97 -16.73 -3.18
C GLU A 45 -9.01 -16.92 -4.36
N ARG A 46 -7.81 -16.37 -4.26
CA ARG A 46 -6.76 -16.53 -5.28
C ARG A 46 -5.70 -17.52 -4.83
N GLU A 47 -5.11 -18.20 -5.80
CA GLU A 47 -3.97 -19.09 -5.56
C GLU A 47 -2.72 -18.33 -5.07
N THR A 48 -2.57 -17.08 -5.52
CA THR A 48 -1.43 -16.21 -5.19
C THR A 48 -1.89 -14.77 -4.96
N ASN A 49 -0.98 -13.93 -4.44
CA ASN A 49 -1.24 -12.51 -4.21
C ASN A 49 -0.12 -11.62 -4.78
N ARG A 50 0.20 -11.81 -6.06
CA ARG A 50 1.22 -11.03 -6.79
C ARG A 50 0.76 -9.60 -7.05
N ALA A 51 -0.55 -9.40 -7.20
CA ALA A 51 -1.19 -8.09 -7.31
C ALA A 51 -1.21 -7.30 -5.99
N GLY A 52 -0.90 -7.95 -4.86
CA GLY A 52 -0.84 -7.30 -3.55
C GLY A 52 -2.20 -6.78 -3.07
N GLY A 53 -3.26 -7.55 -3.28
CA GLY A 53 -4.61 -7.24 -2.83
C GLY A 53 -5.36 -6.23 -3.71
N ILE A 54 -4.74 -5.71 -4.77
CA ILE A 54 -5.31 -4.65 -5.60
C ILE A 54 -5.25 -5.03 -7.08
N GLU A 55 -6.41 -5.12 -7.72
CA GLU A 55 -6.55 -5.33 -9.16
C GLU A 55 -7.36 -4.18 -9.75
N ALA A 56 -6.86 -3.58 -10.84
CA ALA A 56 -7.50 -2.46 -11.52
C ALA A 56 -7.95 -1.30 -10.60
N GLY A 57 -7.24 -1.08 -9.49
CA GLY A 57 -7.52 -0.02 -8.52
C GLY A 57 -8.57 -0.38 -7.44
N MET A 58 -9.04 -1.62 -7.38
CA MET A 58 -9.98 -2.11 -6.38
C MET A 58 -9.37 -3.22 -5.52
N THR A 59 -9.80 -3.30 -4.27
CA THR A 59 -9.44 -4.42 -3.38
C THR A 59 -10.04 -5.71 -3.90
N ASN A 60 -9.21 -6.72 -4.04
CA ASN A 60 -9.59 -7.99 -4.66
C ASN A 60 -9.97 -9.08 -3.63
N GLY A 61 -9.78 -8.79 -2.34
CA GLY A 61 -10.06 -9.66 -1.20
C GLY A 61 -8.80 -10.22 -0.54
N GLU A 62 -7.70 -10.35 -1.28
CA GLU A 62 -6.39 -10.73 -0.74
C GLU A 62 -5.79 -9.65 0.16
N ASP A 63 -4.74 -10.01 0.89
CA ASP A 63 -4.01 -9.07 1.75
C ASP A 63 -3.46 -7.90 0.92
N ILE A 64 -3.69 -6.67 1.38
CA ILE A 64 -3.16 -5.47 0.72
C ILE A 64 -1.68 -5.36 1.06
N VAL A 65 -0.82 -5.55 0.07
CA VAL A 65 0.64 -5.50 0.23
C VAL A 65 1.18 -4.25 -0.44
N ILE A 66 1.74 -3.35 0.36
CA ILE A 66 2.33 -2.09 -0.14
C ILE A 66 3.74 -1.96 0.42
N ARG A 67 4.70 -1.55 -0.42
CA ARG A 67 6.09 -1.30 -0.02
C ARG A 67 6.47 0.14 -0.33
N GLY A 68 7.12 0.80 0.62
CA GLY A 68 7.70 2.13 0.47
C GLY A 68 9.22 2.07 0.51
N PHE A 69 9.89 2.71 -0.45
CA PHE A 69 11.35 2.78 -0.54
C PHE A 69 11.84 4.09 0.04
N ILE A 70 12.55 4.02 1.16
CA ILE A 70 13.00 5.19 1.92
C ILE A 70 14.47 5.47 1.64
N LYS A 71 14.79 6.72 1.28
CA LYS A 71 16.19 7.16 1.23
C LYS A 71 16.74 7.31 2.66
N PRO A 72 18.06 7.10 2.87
CA PRO A 72 18.71 7.49 4.12
C PRO A 72 18.49 8.98 4.42
N ILE A 73 18.19 9.33 5.68
CA ILE A 73 17.91 10.71 6.10
C ILE A 73 18.95 11.34 7.01
N ALA A 74 19.73 10.57 7.76
CA ALA A 74 20.78 11.17 8.58
C ALA A 74 21.93 11.69 7.72
N THR A 75 22.37 12.90 8.04
CA THR A 75 23.63 13.43 7.54
C THR A 75 24.74 12.51 8.05
N VAL A 76 25.42 11.82 7.14
CA VAL A 76 26.52 10.91 7.47
C VAL A 76 27.57 11.68 8.28
N PRO A 77 28.26 11.07 9.27
CA PRO A 77 29.30 11.74 10.05
C PRO A 77 30.36 12.44 9.17
N LYS A 78 30.63 11.87 7.99
CA LYS A 78 31.28 12.58 6.89
C LYS A 78 30.27 13.53 6.24
N ARG A 79 30.24 14.76 6.73
CA ARG A 79 29.36 15.83 6.25
C ARG A 79 29.55 16.02 4.74
N LEU A 80 28.44 16.23 4.04
CA LEU A 80 28.44 16.50 2.61
C LEU A 80 28.93 17.93 2.37
N GLN A 81 29.70 18.14 1.30
CA GLN A 81 30.01 19.48 0.81
C GLN A 81 28.71 20.15 0.34
N THR A 82 28.56 21.43 0.67
CA THR A 82 27.41 22.25 0.30
C THR A 82 27.84 23.72 0.18
N ALA A 83 26.91 24.65 0.01
CA ALA A 83 27.20 26.08 -0.08
C ALA A 83 26.56 26.84 1.09
N ASP A 84 27.27 27.82 1.62
CA ASP A 84 26.68 28.83 2.50
C ASP A 84 25.75 29.72 1.67
N LEU A 85 24.47 29.81 2.05
CA LEU A 85 23.46 30.55 1.28
C LEU A 85 23.60 32.08 1.40
N LEU A 86 24.38 32.59 2.35
CA LEU A 86 24.68 34.01 2.51
C LEU A 86 25.90 34.43 1.68
N THR A 87 26.96 33.63 1.69
CA THR A 87 28.24 33.99 1.04
C THR A 87 28.42 33.35 -0.34
N GLY A 88 27.73 32.24 -0.61
CA GLY A 88 27.94 31.42 -1.81
C GLY A 88 29.19 30.55 -1.77
N GLU A 89 29.96 30.58 -0.68
CA GLU A 89 31.20 29.82 -0.53
C GLU A 89 30.94 28.35 -0.16
N GLU A 90 31.90 27.48 -0.48
CA GLU A 90 31.84 26.07 -0.09
C GLU A 90 31.88 25.92 1.43
N THR A 91 30.97 25.11 1.96
CA THR A 91 30.90 24.74 3.37
C THR A 91 30.49 23.27 3.51
N THR A 92 30.25 22.81 4.74
CA THR A 92 29.77 21.46 5.00
C THR A 92 28.36 21.46 5.56
N ALA A 93 27.56 20.48 5.16
CA ALA A 93 26.19 20.33 5.62
C ALA A 93 26.13 20.18 7.15
N PHE A 94 25.17 20.88 7.75
CA PHE A 94 24.95 20.82 9.19
C PHE A 94 24.45 19.42 9.62
N TYR A 95 24.82 19.02 10.82
CA TYR A 95 24.46 17.73 11.39
C TYR A 95 23.29 17.91 12.36
N GLU A 96 22.08 17.51 11.94
CA GLU A 96 20.84 17.72 12.71
C GLU A 96 20.43 16.51 13.55
N ARG A 97 20.50 15.29 12.98
CA ARG A 97 20.01 14.07 13.63
C ARG A 97 21.03 12.94 13.52
N SER A 98 21.03 12.05 14.51
CA SER A 98 22.01 10.97 14.69
C SER A 98 21.46 9.55 14.44
N ASP A 99 20.19 9.41 14.08
CA ASP A 99 19.56 8.12 13.79
C ASP A 99 20.18 7.45 12.56
N VAL A 100 20.68 6.22 12.70
CA VAL A 100 21.26 5.48 11.56
C VAL A 100 20.17 4.97 10.61
N ALA A 101 19.00 4.59 11.14
CA ALA A 101 17.89 4.04 10.36
C ALA A 101 16.54 4.54 10.86
N VAL A 102 15.71 5.02 9.92
CA VAL A 102 14.32 5.43 10.16
C VAL A 102 13.31 4.37 9.71
N VAL A 103 13.76 3.34 8.98
CA VAL A 103 12.88 2.38 8.29
C VAL A 103 11.82 1.76 9.22
N PRO A 104 12.14 1.33 10.46
CA PRO A 104 11.12 0.79 11.36
C PRO A 104 10.03 1.81 11.72
N ALA A 105 10.42 3.05 12.06
CA ALA A 105 9.47 4.10 12.40
C ALA A 105 8.61 4.50 11.19
N ALA A 106 9.21 4.55 10.00
CA ALA A 106 8.49 4.82 8.77
C ALA A 106 7.50 3.70 8.40
N GLY A 107 7.74 2.46 8.81
CA GLY A 107 6.76 1.37 8.70
C GLY A 107 5.46 1.69 9.43
N VAL A 108 5.55 2.14 10.69
CA VAL A 108 4.38 2.55 11.50
C VAL A 108 3.63 3.72 10.85
N ILE A 109 4.36 4.70 10.31
CA ILE A 109 3.76 5.81 9.57
C ILE A 109 3.06 5.28 8.30
N GLY A 110 3.68 4.34 7.60
CA GLY A 110 3.12 3.67 6.43
C GLY A 110 1.79 3.00 6.73
N GLU A 111 1.72 2.21 7.81
CA GLU A 111 0.49 1.56 8.27
C GLU A 111 -0.61 2.59 8.57
N ALA A 112 -0.28 3.67 9.28
CA ALA A 112 -1.24 4.74 9.58
C ALA A 112 -1.76 5.42 8.31
N MET A 113 -0.88 5.75 7.36
CA MET A 113 -1.28 6.37 6.10
C MET A 113 -2.17 5.46 5.25
N VAL A 114 -1.91 4.15 5.22
CA VAL A 114 -2.76 3.17 4.55
C VAL A 114 -4.11 3.06 5.25
N ALA A 115 -4.13 2.99 6.59
CA ALA A 115 -5.37 2.91 7.36
C ALA A 115 -6.30 4.10 7.10
N ILE A 116 -5.76 5.33 7.01
CA ILE A 116 -6.54 6.53 6.67
C ILE A 116 -7.19 6.41 5.29
N VAL A 117 -6.42 5.97 4.28
CA VAL A 117 -6.94 5.80 2.91
C VAL A 117 -8.01 4.72 2.85
N LEU A 118 -7.78 3.58 3.51
CA LEU A 118 -8.75 2.48 3.55
C LEU A 118 -10.03 2.88 4.29
N ALA A 119 -9.92 3.60 5.41
CA ALA A 119 -11.08 4.12 6.12
C ALA A 119 -11.91 5.04 5.23
N GLY A 120 -11.28 5.95 4.47
CA GLY A 120 -11.95 6.77 3.48
C GLY A 120 -12.68 5.94 2.43
N ALA A 121 -12.02 4.96 1.82
CA ALA A 121 -12.63 4.10 0.81
C ALA A 121 -13.81 3.26 1.35
N VAL A 122 -13.73 2.80 2.61
CA VAL A 122 -14.82 2.10 3.30
C VAL A 122 -16.01 3.04 3.50
N LEU A 123 -15.78 4.26 3.98
CA LEU A 123 -16.84 5.25 4.16
C LEU A 123 -17.48 5.65 2.82
N ASP A 124 -16.69 5.84 1.77
CA ASP A 124 -17.21 6.16 0.43
C ASP A 124 -18.09 5.03 -0.12
N LYS A 125 -17.72 3.78 0.13
CA LYS A 125 -18.45 2.60 -0.38
C LYS A 125 -19.70 2.26 0.43
N PHE A 126 -19.62 2.34 1.76
CA PHE A 126 -20.66 1.83 2.66
C PHE A 126 -21.47 2.93 3.35
N GLY A 127 -20.96 4.16 3.39
CA GLY A 127 -21.59 5.30 4.04
C GLY A 127 -21.91 5.08 5.52
N GLY A 128 -22.92 5.80 5.98
CA GLY A 128 -23.44 5.75 7.35
C GLY A 128 -22.87 6.83 8.26
N ASP A 129 -23.71 7.35 9.15
CA ASP A 129 -23.34 8.43 10.07
C ASP A 129 -22.80 7.90 11.41
N HIS A 130 -22.92 6.58 11.65
CA HIS A 130 -22.37 5.92 12.82
C HIS A 130 -21.91 4.49 12.51
N VAL A 131 -20.98 3.96 13.31
CA VAL A 131 -20.31 2.66 13.05
C VAL A 131 -21.28 1.51 12.85
N ALA A 132 -22.35 1.44 13.66
CA ALA A 132 -23.35 0.37 13.52
C ALA A 132 -24.14 0.44 12.21
N GLU A 133 -24.31 1.62 11.60
CA GLU A 133 -24.96 1.76 10.29
C GLU A 133 -24.04 1.30 9.17
N MET A 134 -22.81 1.84 9.14
CA MET A 134 -21.77 1.40 8.19
C MET A 134 -21.58 -0.12 8.23
N ARG A 135 -21.57 -0.71 9.44
CA ARG A 135 -21.46 -2.16 9.65
C ARG A 135 -22.62 -2.93 9.01
N ARG A 136 -23.87 -2.50 9.21
CA ARG A 136 -25.03 -3.16 8.56
C ARG A 136 -24.91 -3.11 7.03
N ASN A 137 -24.50 -1.98 6.48
CA ASN A 137 -24.33 -1.81 5.03
C ASN A 137 -23.22 -2.71 4.48
N PHE A 138 -22.11 -2.82 5.22
CA PHE A 138 -21.01 -3.74 4.91
C PHE A 138 -21.47 -5.21 4.91
N GLU A 139 -22.14 -5.66 5.99
CA GLU A 139 -22.61 -7.04 6.13
C GLU A 139 -23.66 -7.40 5.05
N ALA A 140 -24.55 -6.45 4.72
CA ALA A 140 -25.50 -6.63 3.63
C ALA A 140 -24.80 -6.77 2.28
N PHE A 141 -23.76 -5.97 2.00
CA PHE A 141 -22.96 -6.12 0.80
C PHE A 141 -22.22 -7.46 0.77
N GLU A 142 -21.58 -7.86 1.86
CA GLU A 142 -20.83 -9.11 1.96
C GLU A 142 -21.72 -10.34 1.68
N ALA A 143 -22.98 -10.31 2.12
CA ALA A 143 -23.96 -11.35 1.82
C ALA A 143 -24.24 -11.50 0.31
N THR A 144 -24.05 -10.44 -0.48
CA THR A 144 -24.21 -10.46 -1.96
C THR A 144 -22.97 -10.96 -2.70
N VAL A 145 -21.83 -11.08 -2.03
CA VAL A 145 -20.58 -11.56 -2.66
C VAL A 145 -20.67 -13.07 -2.83
N GLY A 146 -20.37 -13.57 -4.03
CA GLY A 146 -20.30 -15.01 -4.32
C GLY A 146 -20.69 -15.33 -5.77
N PRO A 147 -20.79 -16.62 -6.11
CA PRO A 147 -21.34 -17.06 -7.38
C PRO A 147 -22.74 -16.49 -7.56
N ARG A 148 -23.01 -15.91 -8.73
CA ARG A 148 -24.35 -15.43 -9.08
C ARG A 148 -25.09 -16.55 -9.80
N GLU A 149 -26.09 -17.12 -9.16
CA GLU A 149 -26.94 -18.12 -9.79
C GLU A 149 -27.73 -17.48 -10.95
N GLY A 150 -27.69 -18.11 -12.13
CA GLY A 150 -28.58 -17.79 -13.26
C GLY A 150 -28.17 -16.64 -14.20
N GLN A 151 -26.95 -16.09 -14.11
CA GLN A 151 -26.44 -15.18 -15.14
C GLN A 151 -25.55 -15.94 -16.13
N PRO A 152 -25.90 -16.02 -17.44
CA PRO A 152 -25.00 -16.60 -18.43
C PRO A 152 -23.71 -15.77 -18.53
N ALA A 153 -22.61 -16.47 -18.80
CA ALA A 153 -21.28 -15.89 -19.00
C ALA A 153 -21.22 -14.93 -20.20
#